data_AF-A0A9X5HA60-F1
#
_entry.id   AF-A0A9X5HA60-F1
#
_cell.length_a   1.000
_cell.length_b   1.000
_cell.length_c   1.000
_cell.angle_alpha   90.00
_cell.angle_beta   90.00
_cell.angle_gamma   90.00
#
_symmetry.space_group_name_H-M   'P 1'
#
loop_
_entity.id
_entity.type
_entity.pdbx_description
1 polymer ?
#
loop_
_entity_poly.entity_id
_entity_poly.type
_entity_poly.pdbx_seq_one_letter_code
_entity_poly.pdbx_strand_id
1 'polypeptide(L)'
;VQATQDTLTRLVAADAGPVGVEVCAVRPLRVEYAPEVAAAMHRRRLAALDARHRASVVGSVVDSVEDTVTRLTMRGLLDLDDDERQVLVKDLTVAFCAGRGEAGA
;
A
#
# COMPACT_ATOMS: atom_id res chain seq x y z
N VAL A 1 -6.52 -9.68 -20.13
CA VAL A 1 -7.99 -9.78 -20.38
C VAL A 1 -8.28 -10.76 -21.49
N GLN A 2 -7.68 -10.60 -22.68
CA GLN A 2 -7.89 -11.53 -23.81
C GLN A 2 -7.62 -13.01 -23.45
N ALA A 3 -6.50 -13.32 -22.80
CA ALA A 3 -6.18 -14.70 -22.40
C ALA A 3 -7.24 -15.34 -21.46
N THR A 4 -7.87 -14.55 -20.58
CA THR A 4 -8.97 -15.01 -19.72
C THR A 4 -10.23 -15.27 -20.53
N GLN A 5 -10.55 -14.37 -21.46
CA GLN A 5 -11.68 -14.51 -22.38
C GLN A 5 -11.54 -15.80 -23.21
N ASP A 6 -10.38 -16.03 -23.80
CA ASP A 6 -10.11 -17.20 -24.64
C ASP A 6 -10.22 -18.49 -23.83
N THR A 7 -9.74 -18.47 -22.58
CA THR A 7 -9.83 -19.62 -21.67
C THR A 7 -11.28 -19.92 -21.28
N LEU A 8 -12.05 -18.91 -20.88
CA LEU A 8 -13.46 -19.06 -20.53
C LEU A 8 -14.29 -19.51 -21.73
N THR A 9 -14.02 -18.95 -22.92
CA THR A 9 -14.71 -19.32 -24.17
C THR A 9 -14.50 -20.80 -24.46
N ARG A 10 -13.25 -21.29 -24.35
CA ARG A 10 -12.93 -22.71 -24.55
C ARG A 10 -13.66 -23.63 -23.56
N LEU A 11 -13.67 -23.27 -22.28
CA LEU A 11 -14.30 -24.07 -21.23
C LEU A 11 -15.82 -24.16 -21.42
N VAL A 12 -16.48 -23.01 -21.61
CA VAL A 12 -17.94 -22.98 -21.79
C VAL A 12 -18.35 -23.64 -23.11
N ALA A 13 -17.56 -23.48 -24.19
CA ALA A 13 -17.81 -24.18 -25.45
C ALA A 13 -17.73 -25.70 -25.29
N ALA A 14 -16.77 -26.21 -24.52
CA ALA A 14 -16.65 -27.65 -24.24
C ALA A 14 -17.85 -28.19 -23.45
N ASP A 15 -18.31 -27.46 -22.43
CA ASP A 15 -19.47 -27.85 -21.61
C ASP A 15 -20.80 -27.75 -22.37
N ALA A 16 -20.92 -26.80 -23.30
CA ALA A 16 -22.14 -26.53 -24.07
C ALA A 16 -22.27 -27.40 -25.34
N GLY A 17 -21.17 -27.94 -25.86
CA GLY A 17 -21.14 -28.79 -27.05
C GLY A 17 -22.11 -29.99 -27.01
N PRO A 18 -22.20 -30.76 -25.90
CA PRO A 18 -23.10 -31.91 -25.79
C PRO A 18 -24.59 -31.59 -25.96
N VAL A 19 -25.01 -30.35 -25.70
CA VAL A 19 -26.40 -29.89 -25.88
C VAL A 19 -26.62 -29.16 -27.22
N GLY A 20 -25.61 -29.14 -28.10
CA GLY A 20 -25.70 -28.55 -29.43
C GLY A 20 -25.62 -27.02 -29.46
N VAL A 21 -25.09 -26.39 -28.41
CA VAL A 21 -24.97 -24.93 -28.32
C VAL A 21 -23.56 -24.50 -28.74
N GLU A 22 -23.49 -23.63 -29.76
CA GLU A 22 -22.24 -23.02 -30.21
C GLU A 22 -21.94 -21.74 -29.41
N VAL A 23 -20.72 -21.65 -28.86
CA VAL A 23 -20.27 -20.52 -28.05
C VAL A 23 -19.19 -19.75 -28.80
N CYS A 24 -19.55 -18.58 -29.36
CA CYS A 24 -18.61 -17.75 -30.11
C CYS A 24 -17.60 -17.01 -29.21
N ALA A 25 -18.06 -16.48 -28.06
CA ALA A 25 -17.22 -15.73 -27.13
C ALA A 25 -17.84 -15.63 -25.73
N VAL A 26 -17.00 -15.70 -24.70
CA VAL A 26 -17.40 -15.48 -23.30
C VAL A 26 -16.73 -14.22 -22.76
N ARG A 27 -17.52 -13.22 -22.37
CA ARG A 27 -17.03 -11.99 -21.73
C ARG A 27 -17.44 -11.94 -20.26
N PRO A 28 -16.50 -12.07 -19.31
CA PRO A 28 -16.84 -11.97 -17.89
C PRO A 28 -17.31 -10.55 -17.56
N LEU A 29 -18.48 -10.43 -16.93
CA LEU A 29 -19.04 -9.14 -16.47
C LEU A 29 -18.40 -8.69 -15.16
N ARG A 30 -18.04 -9.64 -14.30
CA ARG A 30 -17.42 -9.39 -13.01
C ARG A 30 -16.51 -10.54 -12.60
N VAL A 31 -15.44 -10.22 -11.89
CA VAL A 31 -14.57 -11.20 -11.23
C VAL A 31 -14.47 -10.80 -9.76
N GLU A 32 -15.01 -11.66 -8.90
CA GLU A 32 -15.01 -11.47 -7.45
C GLU A 32 -14.42 -12.71 -6.78
N TYR A 33 -14.02 -12.54 -5.52
CA TYR A 33 -13.63 -13.66 -4.69
C TYR A 33 -14.85 -14.47 -4.29
N ALA A 34 -14.68 -15.79 -4.18
CA ALA A 34 -15.71 -16.65 -3.62
C ALA A 34 -16.03 -16.25 -2.17
N PRO A 35 -17.29 -16.43 -1.70
CA PRO A 35 -17.73 -15.97 -0.39
C PRO A 35 -16.85 -16.43 0.77
N GLU A 36 -16.34 -17.66 0.68
CA GLU A 36 -15.53 -18.32 1.70
C GLU A 36 -14.18 -17.61 1.92
N VAL A 37 -13.66 -16.94 0.89
CA VAL A 37 -12.34 -16.26 0.94
C VAL A 37 -12.43 -14.74 0.85
N ALA A 38 -13.59 -14.18 0.46
CA ALA A 38 -13.75 -12.74 0.24
C ALA A 38 -13.38 -11.90 1.46
N ALA A 39 -13.84 -12.29 2.65
CA ALA A 39 -13.55 -11.58 3.90
C ALA A 39 -12.04 -11.63 4.26
N ALA A 40 -11.38 -12.77 4.05
CA ALA A 40 -9.95 -12.90 4.29
C ALA A 40 -9.13 -12.05 3.30
N MET A 41 -9.52 -12.04 2.03
CA MET A 41 -8.88 -11.21 1.00
C MET A 41 -9.08 -9.73 1.27
N HIS A 42 -10.26 -9.31 1.70
CA HIS A 42 -10.54 -7.92 2.06
C HIS A 42 -9.67 -7.47 3.24
N ARG A 43 -9.62 -8.24 4.33
CA ARG A 43 -8.73 -7.95 5.47
C ARG A 43 -7.27 -7.86 5.06
N ARG A 44 -6.79 -8.77 4.20
CA ARG A 44 -5.41 -8.71 3.67
C ARG A 44 -5.16 -7.45 2.86
N ARG A 45 -6.11 -7.04 2.02
CA ARG A 45 -5.99 -5.79 1.23
C ARG A 45 -5.97 -4.57 2.15
N LEU A 46 -6.83 -4.51 3.15
CA LEU A 46 -6.83 -3.44 4.14
C LEU A 46 -5.52 -3.38 4.93
N ALA A 47 -5.02 -4.52 5.41
CA ALA A 47 -3.74 -4.59 6.10
C ALA A 47 -2.57 -4.13 5.22
N ALA A 48 -2.60 -4.46 3.92
CA ALA A 48 -1.60 -3.99 2.98
C ALA A 48 -1.69 -2.48 2.72
N LEU A 49 -2.90 -1.91 2.67
CA LEU A 49 -3.10 -0.46 2.54
C LEU A 49 -2.63 0.27 3.79
N ASP A 50 -3.00 -0.22 4.97
CA ASP A 50 -2.53 0.31 6.25
C ASP A 50 -0.99 0.28 6.35
N ALA A 51 -0.36 -0.83 5.98
CA ALA A 51 1.09 -0.94 5.98
C ALA A 51 1.75 0.07 5.03
N ARG A 52 1.21 0.27 3.83
CA ARG A 52 1.71 1.28 2.88
C ARG A 52 1.55 2.70 3.43
N HIS A 53 0.41 2.98 4.05
CA HIS A 53 0.15 4.28 4.65
C HIS A 53 1.16 4.54 5.78
N ARG A 54 1.35 3.60 6.71
CA ARG A 54 2.34 3.71 7.78
C ARG A 54 3.76 3.90 7.24
N ALA A 55 4.16 3.16 6.22
CA ALA A 55 5.46 3.33 5.58
C ALA A 55 5.63 4.74 4.97
N SER A 56 4.60 5.25 4.29
CA SER A 56 4.61 6.60 3.72
C SER A 56 4.69 7.69 4.80
N VAL A 57 3.98 7.53 5.92
CA VAL A 57 4.02 8.47 7.05
C VAL A 57 5.42 8.50 7.67
N VAL A 58 6.00 7.33 7.96
CA VAL A 58 7.33 7.24 8.55
C VAL A 58 8.39 7.83 7.61
N GLY A 59 8.31 7.56 6.30
CA GLY A 59 9.20 8.17 5.31
C GLY A 59 9.17 9.69 5.37
N SER A 60 7.97 10.29 5.33
CA SER A 60 7.82 11.76 5.43
C SER A 60 8.35 12.34 6.75
N VAL A 61 8.29 11.59 7.85
CA VAL A 61 8.87 12.01 9.13
C VAL A 61 10.39 12.01 9.06
N VAL A 62 11.00 10.95 8.53
CA VAL A 62 12.47 10.86 8.38
C VAL A 62 12.99 12.01 7.51
N ASP A 63 12.32 12.29 6.38
CA ASP A 63 12.67 13.42 5.51
C ASP A 63 12.61 14.75 6.28
N SER A 64 11.57 14.95 7.11
CA SER A 64 11.39 16.18 7.90
C SER A 64 12.46 16.34 8.99
N VAL A 65 12.91 15.23 9.58
CA VAL A 65 13.98 15.21 10.58
C VAL A 65 15.32 15.55 9.92
N GLU A 66 15.65 14.91 8.79
CA GLU A 66 16.86 15.17 8.02
C GLU A 66 16.97 16.65 7.62
N ASP A 67 15.88 17.19 7.08
CA ASP A 67 15.73 18.60 6.73
C ASP A 67 15.98 19.53 7.91
N THR A 68 15.43 19.20 9.08
CA THR A 68 15.52 20.04 10.28
C THR A 68 16.94 20.04 10.84
N VAL A 69 17.56 18.88 10.97
CA VAL A 69 18.96 18.76 11.42
C VAL A 69 19.89 19.51 10.47
N THR A 70 19.73 19.30 9.15
CA THR A 70 20.53 19.96 8.12
C THR A 70 20.43 21.49 8.22
N ARG A 71 19.21 22.04 8.34
CA ARG A 71 19.02 23.50 8.47
C ARG A 71 19.63 24.07 9.73
N LEU A 72 19.54 23.36 10.86
CA LEU A 72 20.12 23.81 12.12
C LEU A 72 21.65 23.79 12.09
N THR A 73 22.25 22.74 11.54
CA THR A 73 23.70 22.65 11.32
C THR A 73 24.20 23.75 10.38
N MET A 74 23.52 24.00 9.26
CA MET A 74 23.90 25.07 8.31
C MET A 74 23.86 26.47 8.94
N ARG A 75 23.02 26.70 9.95
CA ARG A 75 22.94 27.96 10.69
C ARG A 75 23.97 28.08 11.81
N GLY A 76 24.80 27.06 12.03
CA GLY A 76 25.75 27.01 13.15
C GLY A 76 25.07 26.94 14.51
N LEU A 77 23.80 26.52 14.57
CA LEU A 77 23.02 26.42 15.81
C LEU A 77 23.26 25.09 16.54
N LEU A 78 23.96 24.16 15.90
CA LEU A 78 24.27 22.83 16.42
C LEU A 78 25.76 22.56 16.22
N ASP A 79 26.46 22.35 17.32
CA ASP A 79 27.75 21.69 17.38
C ASP A 79 27.54 20.48 18.30
N LEU A 80 27.24 19.34 17.69
CA LEU A 80 26.85 18.12 18.40
C LEU A 80 27.85 17.03 18.06
N ASP A 81 28.24 16.27 19.09
CA ASP A 81 28.89 14.99 18.86
C ASP A 81 27.90 13.93 18.32
N ASP A 82 28.41 12.74 18.00
CA ASP A 82 27.59 11.67 17.41
C ASP A 82 26.52 11.14 18.37
N ASP A 83 26.76 11.17 19.69
CA ASP A 83 25.81 10.69 20.70
C ASP A 83 24.68 11.72 20.89
N GLU A 84 25.02 13.00 20.99
CA GLU A 84 24.05 14.10 21.07
C GLU A 84 23.19 14.19 19.80
N ARG A 85 23.79 13.97 18.62
CA ARG A 85 23.06 13.89 17.34
C ARG A 85 22.04 12.76 17.33
N GLN A 86 22.41 11.57 17.83
CA GLN A 86 21.48 10.43 17.90
C GLN A 86 20.29 10.74 18.81
N VAL A 87 20.53 11.39 19.97
CA VAL A 87 19.46 11.81 20.89
C VAL A 87 18.53 12.81 20.20
N LEU A 88 19.07 13.83 19.53
CA LEU A 88 18.27 14.83 18.81
C LEU A 88 17.41 14.20 17.71
N VAL A 89 18.00 13.31 16.89
CA VAL A 89 17.26 12.62 15.81
C VAL A 89 16.11 11.79 16.38
N LYS A 90 16.36 11.06 17.48
CA LYS A 90 15.32 10.28 18.18
C LYS A 90 14.19 11.20 18.67
N ASP A 91 14.53 12.29 19.37
CA ASP A 91 13.55 13.20 19.96
C ASP A 91 12.73 13.94 18.89
N LEU A 92 13.38 14.38 17.80
CA LEU A 92 12.69 14.96 16.65
C LEU A 92 11.76 13.94 15.98
N THR A 93 12.22 12.70 15.77
CA THR A 93 11.40 11.65 15.17
C THR A 93 10.13 11.40 16.00
N VAL A 94 10.26 11.32 17.33
CA VAL A 94 9.13 11.18 18.24
C VAL A 94 8.19 12.40 18.15
N ALA A 95 8.75 13.61 18.17
CA ALA A 95 7.96 14.85 18.08
C ALA A 95 7.18 14.96 16.75
N PHE A 96 7.81 14.66 15.61
CA PHE A 96 7.17 14.69 14.30
C PHE A 96 6.10 13.59 14.15
N CYS A 97 6.34 12.39 14.68
CA CYS A 97 5.33 11.33 14.74
C CYS A 97 4.13 11.71 15.61
N ALA A 98 4.36 12.34 16.77
CA ALA A 98 3.31 12.77 17.68
C ALA A 98 2.49 13.95 17.12
N GLY A 99 3.14 14.96 16.54
CA GLY A 99 2.48 16.15 15.99
C GLY A 99 1.65 15.86 14.74
N ARG A 100 1.92 14.77 14.01
CA ARG A 100 1.12 14.36 12.84
C ARG A 100 -0.25 13.79 13.18
N GLY A 101 -0.52 13.47 14.45
CA GLY A 101 -1.83 12.97 14.90
C GLY A 101 -2.97 13.97 14.78
N GLU A 102 -2.68 15.27 14.64
CA GLU A 102 -3.70 16.33 14.71
C GLU A 102 -4.12 16.91 13.35
N ALA A 103 -3.37 16.67 12.27
CA ALA A 103 -3.60 17.33 10.97
C ALA A 103 -4.56 16.57 10.03
N GLY A 104 -5.38 15.65 10.54
CA GLY A 104 -6.27 14.81 9.73
C GLY A 104 -7.65 14.52 10.30
N ALA A 105 -8.10 15.26 11.33
CA ALA A 105 -9.45 15.17 11.87
C ALA A 105 -10.29 16.39 11.45
#